data_AF-A0A2N3AWD1-F1
#
_entry.id   AF-A0A2N3AWD1-F1
#
_cell.length_a   1.000
_cell.length_b   1.000
_cell.length_c   1.000
_cell.angle_alpha   90.00
_cell.angle_beta   90.00
_cell.angle_gamma   90.00
#
_symmetry.space_group_name_H-M   'P 1'
#
loop_
_entity.id
_entity.type
_entity.pdbx_description
1 polymer ?
#
loop_
_entity_poly.entity_id
_entity_poly.type
_entity_poly.pdbx_seq_one_letter_code
_entity_poly.pdbx_strand_id
1 'polypeptide(L)'
;IFIFLIYLLHTTGELCLSPVGLSAMNRLAPAHMASLIMGTWFFASATGNFVAGLIAAATGSEAASGEGAGKQVVLDVYNQIGWVAIAVGVGVIVISPLIKKLMHLDTLKDDGLAGEAELGEAAAAGIHPATRPAE
;
A
#
# COMPACT_ATOMS: atom_id res chain seq x y z
N ILE A 1 -22.80 11.82 11.10
CA ILE A 1 -23.11 10.60 10.31
C ILE A 1 -22.22 10.49 9.07
N PHE A 2 -22.27 11.43 8.12
CA PHE A 2 -21.43 11.36 6.90
C PHE A 2 -19.92 11.25 7.16
N ILE A 3 -19.38 12.05 8.09
CA ILE A 3 -17.97 11.95 8.50
C ILE A 3 -17.65 10.56 9.09
N PHE A 4 -18.54 10.00 9.89
CA PHE A 4 -18.31 8.65 10.44
C PHE A 4 -18.24 7.59 9.33
N LEU A 5 -19.15 7.64 8.34
CA LEU A 5 -19.14 6.68 7.23
C LEU A 5 -17.87 6.80 6.37
N ILE A 6 -17.42 8.01 6.03
CA ILE A 6 -16.24 8.17 5.17
C ILE A 6 -14.98 7.65 5.87
N TYR A 7 -14.80 7.94 7.16
CA TYR A 7 -13.69 7.41 7.93
C TYR A 7 -13.75 5.89 8.08
N LEU A 8 -14.95 5.33 8.32
CA LEU A 8 -15.14 3.87 8.37
C LEU A 8 -14.73 3.22 7.04
N LEU A 9 -15.16 3.78 5.91
CA LEU A 9 -14.85 3.24 4.59
C LEU A 9 -13.36 3.35 4.26
N HIS A 10 -12.73 4.50 4.56
CA HIS A 10 -11.29 4.71 4.38
C HIS A 10 -10.46 3.72 5.21
N THR A 11 -10.72 3.63 6.52
CA THR A 11 -9.97 2.72 7.39
C THR A 11 -10.18 1.26 6.98
N THR A 12 -11.39 0.87 6.58
CA THR A 12 -11.63 -0.49 6.07
C THR A 12 -10.80 -0.76 4.81
N GLY A 13 -10.73 0.20 3.89
CA GLY A 13 -9.88 0.11 2.70
C GLY A 13 -8.40 -0.04 3.04
N GLU A 14 -7.89 0.77 3.97
CA GLU A 14 -6.50 0.68 4.44
C GLU A 14 -6.19 -0.69 5.07
N LEU A 15 -7.10 -1.20 5.91
CA LEU A 15 -6.97 -2.52 6.54
C LEU A 15 -7.02 -3.67 5.53
N CYS A 16 -7.72 -3.53 4.41
CA CYS A 16 -7.72 -4.55 3.37
C CYS A 16 -6.45 -4.49 2.51
N LEU A 17 -5.91 -3.31 2.24
CA LEU A 17 -4.79 -3.13 1.31
C LEU A 17 -3.42 -3.37 1.96
N SER A 18 -3.20 -2.90 3.19
CA SER A 18 -1.89 -2.97 3.84
C SER A 18 -1.40 -4.40 4.14
N PRO A 19 -2.19 -5.26 4.81
CA PRO A 19 -1.75 -6.63 5.12
C PRO A 19 -1.80 -7.58 3.91
N VAL A 20 -2.82 -7.46 3.05
CA VAL A 20 -2.96 -8.33 1.86
C VAL A 20 -1.93 -7.97 0.80
N GLY A 21 -1.68 -6.68 0.59
CA GLY A 21 -0.69 -6.19 -0.38
C GLY A 21 0.72 -6.62 -0.02
N LEU A 22 1.11 -6.46 1.24
CA LEU A 22 2.44 -6.86 1.71
C LEU A 22 2.65 -8.38 1.63
N SER A 23 1.65 -9.17 2.03
CA SER A 23 1.70 -10.63 1.94
C SER A 23 1.84 -11.13 0.50
N ALA A 24 1.09 -10.54 -0.45
CA ALA A 24 1.16 -10.92 -1.86
C ALA A 24 2.53 -10.56 -2.48
N MET A 25 3.06 -9.37 -2.18
CA MET A 25 4.36 -8.94 -2.69
C MET A 25 5.50 -9.83 -2.19
N ASN A 26 5.48 -10.25 -0.92
CA ASN A 26 6.48 -11.16 -0.38
C ASN A 26 6.35 -12.57 -0.98
N ARG A 27 5.12 -13.07 -1.16
CA ARG A 27 4.89 -14.44 -1.65
C ARG A 27 5.25 -14.65 -3.12
N LEU A 28 5.16 -13.61 -3.94
CA LEU A 28 5.47 -13.66 -5.38
C LEU A 28 6.91 -13.19 -5.69
N ALA A 29 7.64 -12.70 -4.68
CA ALA A 29 8.99 -12.21 -4.87
C ALA A 29 9.99 -13.36 -5.03
N PRO A 30 10.81 -13.37 -6.10
CA PRO A 30 11.97 -14.24 -6.16
C PRO A 30 12.95 -13.91 -5.02
N ALA A 31 13.50 -14.93 -4.34
CA ALA A 31 14.34 -14.74 -3.16
C ALA A 31 15.53 -13.76 -3.36
N HIS A 32 16.09 -13.70 -4.57
CA HIS A 32 17.20 -12.79 -4.90
C HIS A 32 16.78 -11.34 -5.22
N MET A 33 15.47 -11.07 -5.39
CA MET A 33 14.91 -9.73 -5.66
C MET A 33 13.94 -9.26 -4.56
N ALA A 34 13.88 -9.94 -3.43
CA ALA A 34 12.96 -9.61 -2.34
C ALA A 34 13.09 -8.15 -1.87
N SER A 35 14.32 -7.66 -1.70
CA SER A 35 14.59 -6.26 -1.31
C SER A 35 14.17 -5.25 -2.37
N LEU A 36 14.25 -5.58 -3.66
CA LEU A 36 13.83 -4.71 -4.77
C LEU A 36 12.30 -4.60 -4.86
N ILE A 37 11.58 -5.71 -4.65
CA ILE A 37 10.11 -5.73 -4.65
C ILE A 37 9.57 -4.96 -3.44
N MET A 38 10.18 -5.16 -2.27
CA MET A 38 9.85 -4.37 -1.07
C MET A 38 10.19 -2.88 -1.26
N GLY A 39 11.32 -2.56 -1.90
CA GLY A 39 11.66 -1.18 -2.27
C GLY A 39 10.62 -0.56 -3.22
N THR A 40 10.11 -1.32 -4.18
CA THR A 40 9.07 -0.88 -5.12
C THR A 40 7.74 -0.63 -4.42
N TRP A 41 7.36 -1.48 -3.45
CA TRP A 41 6.18 -1.28 -2.62
C TRP A 41 6.22 0.03 -1.81
N PHE A 42 7.35 0.29 -1.15
CA PHE A 42 7.53 1.56 -0.42
C PHE A 42 7.62 2.76 -1.36
N PHE A 43 8.25 2.61 -2.53
CA PHE A 43 8.28 3.66 -3.53
C PHE A 43 6.88 4.03 -4.02
N ALA A 44 6.05 3.03 -4.35
CA ALA A 44 4.65 3.24 -4.73
C ALA A 44 3.86 3.96 -3.61
N SER A 45 4.09 3.57 -2.35
CA SER A 45 3.47 4.22 -1.19
C SER A 45 3.92 5.68 -1.03
N ALA A 46 5.22 5.97 -1.22
CA ALA A 46 5.77 7.31 -1.16
C ALA A 46 5.20 8.19 -2.29
N THR A 47 5.12 7.67 -3.51
CA THR A 47 4.49 8.36 -4.64
C THR A 47 3.00 8.64 -4.36
N GLY A 48 2.27 7.69 -3.78
CA GLY A 48 0.87 7.89 -3.38
C GLY A 48 0.69 9.04 -2.38
N ASN A 49 1.55 9.10 -1.36
CA ASN A 49 1.56 10.19 -0.39
C ASN A 49 1.95 11.54 -1.03
N PHE A 50 2.89 11.53 -1.97
CA PHE A 50 3.26 12.73 -2.72
C PHE A 50 2.09 13.28 -3.54
N VAL A 51 1.36 12.41 -4.27
CA VAL A 51 0.15 12.79 -5.02
C VAL A 51 -0.94 13.31 -4.09
N ALA A 52 -1.14 12.69 -2.92
CA ALA A 52 -2.07 13.19 -1.90
C ALA A 52 -1.69 14.60 -1.41
N GLY A 53 -0.40 14.88 -1.26
CA GLY A 53 0.11 16.22 -0.93
C GLY A 53 -0.18 17.26 -2.02
N LEU A 54 -0.02 16.91 -3.30
CA LEU A 54 -0.38 17.79 -4.42
C LEU A 54 -1.88 18.09 -4.46
N ILE A 55 -2.71 17.08 -4.20
CA ILE A 55 -4.16 17.23 -4.09
C ILE A 55 -4.52 18.17 -2.93
N ALA A 56 -3.91 17.98 -1.76
CA ALA A 56 -4.12 18.83 -0.59
C ALA A 56 -3.69 20.29 -0.85
N ALA A 57 -2.58 20.51 -1.56
CA ALA A 57 -2.15 21.84 -1.98
C ALA A 57 -3.18 22.51 -2.92
N ALA A 58 -3.76 21.74 -3.85
CA ALA A 58 -4.82 22.23 -4.73
C ALA A 58 -6.14 22.55 -4.01
N THR A 59 -6.36 22.00 -2.81
CA THR A 59 -7.53 22.29 -1.95
C THR A 59 -7.24 23.29 -0.83
N GLY A 60 -5.98 23.72 -0.66
CA GLY A 60 -5.52 24.56 0.45
C GLY A 60 -5.91 26.04 0.35
N SER A 61 -5.80 26.74 1.47
CA SER A 61 -6.27 28.12 1.72
C SER A 61 -5.77 29.19 0.73
N GLU A 62 -4.66 28.97 0.02
CA GLU A 62 -4.17 29.91 -0.99
C GLU A 62 -5.12 29.98 -2.20
N ALA A 63 -5.66 28.84 -2.65
CA ALA A 63 -6.65 28.78 -3.73
C ALA A 63 -8.08 29.19 -3.28
N ALA A 64 -8.32 29.18 -1.96
CA ALA A 64 -9.62 29.41 -1.33
C ALA A 64 -9.73 30.78 -0.62
N SER A 65 -8.83 31.71 -0.93
CA SER A 65 -8.74 33.05 -0.33
C SER A 65 -9.82 34.01 -0.88
N GLY A 66 -11.07 33.74 -0.50
CA GLY A 66 -12.20 34.62 -0.76
C GLY A 66 -13.48 34.00 -0.20
N GLU A 67 -14.24 34.79 0.58
CA GLU A 67 -15.52 34.40 1.19
C GLU A 67 -16.55 34.04 0.11
N GLY A 68 -16.47 32.81 -0.40
CA GLY A 68 -17.34 32.27 -1.47
C GLY A 68 -16.60 31.41 -2.50
N ALA A 69 -15.36 31.77 -2.87
CA ALA A 69 -14.56 31.03 -3.85
C ALA A 69 -14.03 29.70 -3.28
N GLY A 70 -13.68 29.67 -1.99
CA GLY A 70 -13.11 28.50 -1.35
C GLY A 70 -14.03 27.26 -1.34
N LYS A 71 -15.34 27.45 -1.19
CA LYS A 71 -16.28 26.32 -1.17
C LYS A 71 -16.44 25.67 -2.54
N GLN A 72 -16.45 26.47 -3.60
CA GLN A 72 -16.58 25.99 -4.97
C GLN A 72 -15.33 25.20 -5.39
N VAL A 73 -14.14 25.74 -5.13
CA VAL A 73 -12.86 25.09 -5.42
C VAL A 73 -12.74 23.75 -4.70
N VAL A 74 -13.11 23.71 -3.41
CA VAL A 74 -13.10 22.47 -2.64
C VAL A 74 -14.07 21.44 -3.25
N LEU A 75 -15.31 21.84 -3.57
CA LEU A 75 -16.28 20.92 -4.16
C LEU A 75 -15.84 20.37 -5.52
N ASP A 76 -15.25 21.20 -6.37
CA ASP A 76 -14.78 20.79 -7.70
C ASP A 76 -13.63 19.79 -7.61
N VAL A 77 -12.65 20.04 -6.73
CA VAL A 77 -11.52 19.13 -6.50
C VAL A 77 -12.00 17.80 -5.93
N TYR A 78 -12.88 17.80 -4.92
CA TYR A 78 -13.43 16.57 -4.34
C TYR A 78 -14.24 15.76 -5.36
N ASN A 79 -15.03 16.42 -6.22
CA ASN A 79 -15.78 15.76 -7.28
C ASN A 79 -14.83 15.11 -8.31
N GLN A 80 -13.78 15.81 -8.71
CA GLN A 80 -12.77 15.28 -9.64
C GLN A 80 -12.06 14.06 -9.05
N ILE A 81 -11.61 14.11 -7.79
CA ILE A 81 -10.96 12.97 -7.12
C ILE A 81 -11.92 11.78 -7.03
N GLY A 82 -13.21 12.03 -6.74
CA GLY A 82 -14.23 10.99 -6.68
C GLY A 82 -14.35 10.21 -8.00
N TRP A 83 -14.43 10.91 -9.13
CA TRP A 83 -14.48 10.29 -10.46
C TRP A 83 -13.20 9.52 -10.81
N VAL A 84 -12.03 10.08 -10.47
CA VAL A 84 -10.74 9.40 -10.68
C VAL A 84 -10.67 8.12 -9.84
N ALA A 85 -11.09 8.16 -8.58
CA ALA A 85 -11.10 6.98 -7.71
C ALA A 85 -12.01 5.87 -8.25
N ILE A 86 -13.21 6.22 -8.74
CA ILE A 86 -14.12 5.27 -9.38
C ILE A 86 -13.48 4.67 -10.64
N ALA A 87 -12.88 5.50 -11.49
CA ALA A 87 -12.22 5.04 -12.72
C ALA A 87 -11.07 4.05 -12.42
N VAL A 88 -10.24 4.34 -11.42
CA VAL A 88 -9.17 3.44 -10.97
C VAL A 88 -9.75 2.14 -10.42
N GLY A 89 -10.79 2.22 -9.57
CA GLY A 89 -11.45 1.03 -9.02
C GLY A 89 -12.04 0.13 -10.10
N VAL A 90 -12.72 0.69 -11.10
CA VAL A 90 -13.23 -0.05 -12.26
C VAL A 90 -12.08 -0.65 -13.08
N GLY A 91 -11.01 0.12 -13.32
CA GLY A 91 -9.81 -0.36 -14.01
C GLY A 91 -9.19 -1.59 -13.33
N VAL A 92 -9.08 -1.57 -12.00
CA VAL A 92 -8.58 -2.71 -11.21
C VAL A 92 -9.48 -3.94 -11.35
N ILE A 93 -10.81 -3.76 -11.33
CA ILE A 93 -11.76 -4.87 -11.52
C ILE A 93 -11.60 -5.50 -12.92
N VAL A 94 -11.47 -4.68 -13.95
CA VAL A 94 -11.29 -5.13 -15.34
C VAL A 94 -9.95 -5.86 -15.53
N ILE A 95 -8.89 -5.41 -14.87
CA ILE A 95 -7.55 -6.00 -14.95
C ILE A 95 -7.40 -7.22 -14.04
N SER A 96 -8.22 -7.35 -12.98
CA SER A 96 -8.21 -8.47 -12.04
C SER A 96 -8.14 -9.87 -12.68
N PRO A 97 -8.95 -10.24 -13.69
CA PRO A 97 -8.84 -11.56 -14.33
C PRO A 97 -7.49 -11.79 -15.03
N LEU A 98 -6.87 -10.73 -15.55
CA LEU A 98 -5.56 -10.82 -16.23
C LEU A 98 -4.45 -11.06 -15.19
N ILE A 99 -4.49 -10.34 -14.07
CA ILE A 99 -3.54 -10.55 -12.96
C ILE A 99 -3.63 -11.99 -12.44
N LYS A 100 -4.85 -12.48 -12.17
CA LYS A 100 -5.06 -13.86 -11.68
C LYS A 100 -4.56 -14.91 -12.68
N LYS A 101 -4.70 -14.67 -13.98
CA LYS A 101 -4.20 -15.56 -15.03
C LYS A 101 -2.67 -15.62 -15.07
N LEU A 102 -1.99 -14.52 -14.76
CA LEU A 102 -0.52 -14.48 -14.73
C LEU A 102 0.08 -15.07 -13.44
N MET A 103 -0.69 -15.14 -12.35
CA MET A 103 -0.20 -15.57 -11.03
C MET A 103 -0.02 -17.09 -10.86
N HIS A 104 -0.36 -17.93 -11.87
CA HIS A 104 -0.14 -19.39 -11.92
C HIS A 104 -0.13 -20.07 -10.53
N LEU A 105 -1.19 -19.87 -9.76
CA LEU A 105 -1.26 -20.23 -8.33
C LEU A 105 -1.17 -21.75 -8.10
N ASP A 106 -1.37 -22.55 -9.14
CA ASP A 106 -1.38 -24.02 -9.09
C ASP A 106 0.02 -24.65 -8.94
N THR A 107 1.10 -23.89 -9.14
CA THR A 107 2.49 -24.38 -8.97
C THR A 107 3.18 -23.89 -7.69
N LEU A 108 2.52 -23.06 -6.88
CA LEU A 108 3.07 -22.57 -5.62
C LEU A 108 2.76 -23.58 -4.52
N LYS A 109 3.77 -24.39 -4.17
CA LYS A 109 3.79 -25.20 -2.95
C LYS A 109 3.84 -24.24 -1.76
N ASP A 110 3.04 -24.50 -0.71
CA ASP A 110 3.08 -23.78 0.57
C ASP A 110 4.41 -24.08 1.30
N ASP A 111 5.51 -23.60 0.74
CA ASP A 111 6.77 -23.49 1.47
C ASP A 111 6.64 -22.16 2.26
N GLY A 112 6.62 -22.27 3.59
CA GLY A 112 6.37 -21.16 4.52
C GLY A 112 7.15 -19.89 4.17
N LEU A 113 6.58 -18.74 4.50
CA LEU A 113 7.11 -17.44 4.10
C LEU A 113 8.56 -17.30 4.56
N ALA A 114 9.45 -16.83 3.67
CA ALA A 114 10.80 -16.46 4.06
C ALA A 114 10.72 -15.36 5.15
N GLY A 115 11.13 -15.70 6.37
CA GLY A 115 11.04 -14.83 7.55
C GLY A 115 9.92 -15.16 8.54
N GLU A 116 9.10 -16.19 8.32
CA GLU A 116 8.09 -16.63 9.29
C GLU A 116 8.70 -17.05 10.65
N ALA A 117 9.95 -17.53 10.62
CA ALA A 117 10.74 -17.81 11.81
C ALA A 117 11.34 -16.56 12.48
N GLU A 118 11.56 -15.46 11.74
CA GLU A 118 12.21 -14.25 12.29
C GLU A 118 11.21 -13.23 12.85
N LEU A 119 9.95 -13.26 12.43
CA LEU A 119 8.90 -12.38 12.96
C LEU A 119 8.48 -12.73 14.42
N GLY A 120 8.96 -13.85 14.96
CA GLY A 120 8.68 -14.32 16.33
C GLY A 120 9.78 -14.02 17.35
N GLU A 121 10.98 -13.57 16.95
CA GLU A 121 12.07 -13.30 17.89
C GLU A 121 12.13 -11.82 18.27
N ALA A 122 11.39 -11.48 19.33
CA ALA A 122 11.74 -10.32 20.13
C ALA A 122 13.10 -10.56 20.80
N ALA A 123 14.12 -9.88 20.28
CA ALA A 123 15.49 -9.77 20.80
C ALA A 123 16.51 -10.85 20.36
N ALA A 124 17.32 -10.48 19.37
CA ALA A 124 18.71 -10.93 19.26
C ALA A 124 19.62 -9.80 18.78
N ALA A 125 19.56 -8.64 19.45
CA ALA A 125 20.71 -7.76 19.54
C ALA A 125 21.74 -8.44 20.47
N GLY A 126 22.48 -9.41 19.94
CA GLY A 126 23.43 -10.20 20.71
C GLY A 126 24.45 -10.86 19.81
N ILE A 127 25.67 -10.31 19.79
CA ILE A 127 26.83 -10.90 19.13
C ILE A 127 27.09 -12.27 19.78
N HIS A 128 26.92 -13.35 19.03
CA HIS A 128 27.46 -14.67 19.40
C HIS A 128 28.68 -14.97 18.52
N PRO A 129 29.91 -14.74 19.00
CA PRO A 129 31.10 -15.25 18.33
C PRO A 129 31.16 -16.75 18.59
N ALA A 130 31.01 -17.57 17.55
CA ALA A 130 31.15 -19.01 17.67
C ALA A 130 32.61 -19.36 18.00
N THR A 131 32.91 -19.69 19.25
CA THR A 131 34.14 -20.39 19.62
C THR A 131 33.93 -21.88 19.39
N ARG A 132 34.48 -22.40 18.30
CA ARG A 132 34.59 -23.84 18.04
C ARG A 132 35.72 -24.42 18.91
N PRO A 133 35.52 -25.46 19.73
CA PRO A 133 36.65 -26.22 20.25
C PRO A 133 37.15 -27.16 19.14
N ALA A 134 38.46 -27.19 18.95
CA ALA A 134 39.14 -28.15 18.09
C ALA A 134 39.15 -29.51 18.81
N GLU A 135 38.70 -30.56 18.11
CA GLU A 135 39.23 -31.92 18.32
C GLU A 135 40.58 -32.05 17.60
#